data_AF-A0A180GXB2-F1
#
_entry.id   AF-A0A180GXB2-F1
#
_cell.length_a   1.000
_cell.length_b   1.000
_cell.length_c   1.000
_cell.angle_alpha   90.00
_cell.angle_beta   90.00
_cell.angle_gamma   90.00
#
_symmetry.space_group_name_H-M   'P 1'
#
loop_
_entity.id
_entity.type
_entity.pdbx_description
1 polymer ?
#
loop_
_entity_poly.entity_id
_entity_poly.type
_entity_poly.pdbx_seq_one_letter_code
_entity_poly.pdbx_strand_id
1 'polypeptide(L)'
;MFPAGSIWRLYAVSAVIALVSLPAVELAEVQRHPLSRRAAKPPPVGAPGTNIRCGNSWNATAYIPAGHSSCIADDGLPYFCITSTCHLEKRRDPKTVPGFRLEDWAFIGCTRYPDEQDAQDVKPVEVPLMHPTQFWADNRRRQLVARGRDPSGDQKIRPYKCGWTEPLDINNQRIVCGRCTRQNFKDLNPPKIPGAW
;
A
#
# COMPACT_ATOMS: atom_id res chain seq x y z
N MET A 1 -4.37 44.88 -53.90
CA MET A 1 -3.92 44.59 -52.53
C MET A 1 -4.95 45.18 -51.56
N PHE A 2 -5.78 44.35 -50.93
CA PHE A 2 -6.81 44.81 -49.99
C PHE A 2 -6.19 44.99 -48.60
N PRO A 3 -6.43 46.10 -47.88
CA PRO A 3 -5.78 46.35 -46.61
C PRO A 3 -6.37 45.45 -45.52
N ALA A 4 -5.51 44.62 -44.92
CA ALA A 4 -5.82 43.63 -43.87
C ALA A 4 -6.19 44.25 -42.50
N GLY A 5 -6.63 45.51 -42.45
CA GLY A 5 -6.94 46.21 -41.20
C GLY A 5 -8.25 45.78 -40.53
N SER A 6 -9.19 45.21 -41.30
CA SER A 6 -10.53 44.86 -40.80
C SER A 6 -10.60 43.49 -40.12
N ILE A 7 -9.71 42.56 -40.50
CA ILE A 7 -9.75 41.16 -40.04
C ILE A 7 -9.35 41.04 -38.56
N TRP A 8 -8.44 41.88 -38.08
CA TRP A 8 -7.97 41.83 -36.69
C TRP A 8 -9.07 42.18 -35.67
N ARG A 9 -10.03 43.02 -36.06
CA ARG A 9 -11.17 43.40 -35.20
C ARG A 9 -12.12 42.21 -34.94
N LEU A 10 -12.28 41.31 -35.91
CA LEU A 10 -13.10 40.09 -35.74
C LEU A 10 -12.47 39.10 -34.76
N TYR A 11 -11.15 38.97 -34.77
CA TYR A 11 -10.42 38.13 -33.80
C TYR A 11 -10.49 38.72 -32.39
N ALA A 12 -10.37 40.03 -32.25
CA ALA A 12 -10.50 40.69 -30.95
C ALA A 12 -11.89 40.51 -30.34
N VAL A 13 -12.96 40.64 -31.13
CA VAL A 13 -14.34 40.44 -30.66
C VAL A 13 -14.60 38.98 -30.28
N SER A 14 -14.08 38.00 -31.04
CA SER A 14 -14.24 36.58 -30.70
C SER A 14 -13.51 36.20 -29.41
N ALA A 15 -12.31 36.76 -29.17
CA ALA A 15 -11.55 36.52 -27.94
C ALA A 15 -12.27 37.06 -26.69
N VAL A 16 -12.93 38.23 -26.80
CA VAL A 16 -13.70 38.81 -25.70
C VAL A 16 -14.95 37.98 -25.39
N ILE A 17 -15.66 37.50 -26.41
CA ILE A 17 -16.84 36.62 -26.21
C ILE A 17 -16.43 35.32 -25.52
N ALA A 18 -15.31 34.70 -25.92
CA ALA A 18 -14.80 33.50 -25.26
C ALA A 18 -14.45 33.76 -23.78
N LEU A 19 -13.76 34.86 -23.47
CA LEU A 19 -13.35 35.17 -22.10
C LEU A 19 -14.52 35.51 -21.16
N VAL A 20 -15.58 36.16 -21.67
CA VAL A 20 -16.74 36.55 -20.85
C VAL A 20 -17.73 35.39 -20.65
N SER A 21 -17.75 34.40 -21.55
CA SER A 21 -18.68 33.25 -21.47
C SER A 21 -18.16 32.07 -20.63
N LEU A 22 -16.88 32.05 -20.27
CA LEU A 22 -16.25 30.93 -19.56
C LEU A 22 -16.45 30.84 -18.02
N PRO A 23 -16.80 31.88 -17.22
CA PRO A 23 -16.74 31.73 -15.77
C PRO A 23 -18.05 31.24 -15.11
N ALA A 24 -19.16 31.09 -15.84
CA ALA A 24 -20.45 30.75 -15.21
C ALA A 24 -20.77 29.25 -15.14
N VAL A 25 -20.20 28.42 -16.02
CA VAL A 25 -20.54 26.99 -16.09
C VAL A 25 -19.73 26.17 -15.08
N GLU A 26 -18.47 26.55 -14.83
CA GLU A 26 -17.59 25.85 -13.87
C GLU A 26 -17.99 26.07 -12.40
N LEU A 27 -18.65 27.19 -12.05
CA LEU A 27 -19.06 27.45 -10.66
C LEU A 27 -20.34 26.72 -10.24
N ALA A 28 -21.23 26.40 -11.18
CA ALA A 28 -22.52 25.77 -10.87
C ALA A 28 -22.38 24.27 -10.52
N GLU A 29 -21.34 23.61 -11.04
CA GLU A 29 -21.14 22.17 -10.82
C GLU A 29 -20.46 21.88 -9.46
N VAL A 30 -19.67 22.82 -8.94
CA VAL A 30 -18.98 22.69 -7.64
C VAL A 30 -19.96 22.75 -6.46
N GLN A 31 -21.10 23.43 -6.58
CA GLN A 31 -22.04 23.63 -5.47
C GLN A 31 -23.10 22.53 -5.27
N ARG A 32 -23.19 21.50 -6.13
CA ARG A 32 -24.23 20.46 -5.99
C ARG A 32 -23.89 19.30 -5.07
N HIS A 33 -22.68 19.23 -4.51
CA HIS A 33 -22.29 18.13 -3.61
C HIS A 33 -21.68 18.49 -2.22
N PRO A 34 -21.98 19.64 -1.59
CA PRO A 34 -21.50 19.90 -0.22
C PRO A 34 -22.29 19.12 0.85
N LEU A 35 -23.41 18.49 0.50
CA LEU A 35 -24.24 17.71 1.43
C LEU A 35 -24.12 16.21 1.14
N SER A 36 -23.56 15.48 2.10
CA SER A 36 -23.69 14.01 2.27
C SER A 36 -22.67 13.10 1.58
N ARG A 37 -21.38 13.38 1.71
CA ARG A 37 -20.43 12.28 2.01
C ARG A 37 -20.15 12.28 3.50
N ARG A 38 -21.13 11.82 4.31
CA ARG A 38 -20.77 11.26 5.61
C ARG A 38 -19.86 10.08 5.28
N ALA A 39 -18.57 10.19 5.61
CA ALA A 39 -17.66 9.06 5.51
C ALA A 39 -18.36 7.86 6.15
N ALA A 40 -18.49 6.76 5.40
CA ALA A 40 -19.12 5.57 5.93
C ALA A 40 -18.46 5.23 7.26
N LYS A 41 -19.27 5.05 8.32
CA LYS A 41 -18.71 4.67 9.62
C LYS A 41 -17.91 3.38 9.42
N PRO A 42 -16.72 3.25 10.04
CA PRO A 42 -15.97 2.02 9.94
C PRO A 42 -16.83 0.85 10.43
N PRO A 43 -16.70 -0.34 9.81
CA PRO A 43 -17.42 -1.52 10.25
C PRO A 43 -17.12 -1.80 11.74
N PRO A 44 -18.12 -2.26 12.50
CA PRO A 44 -17.94 -2.55 13.92
C PRO A 44 -16.93 -3.69 14.11
N VAL A 45 -16.29 -3.74 15.29
CA VAL A 45 -15.45 -4.88 15.68
C VAL A 45 -16.31 -6.16 15.65
N GLY A 46 -15.74 -7.25 15.14
CA GLY A 46 -16.45 -8.50 14.88
C GLY A 46 -17.13 -8.57 13.50
N ALA A 47 -17.21 -7.47 12.75
CA ALA A 47 -17.77 -7.50 11.40
C ALA A 47 -16.93 -8.40 10.47
N PRO A 48 -17.58 -9.22 9.62
CA PRO A 48 -16.87 -10.00 8.63
C PRO A 48 -16.29 -9.10 7.53
N GLY A 49 -15.09 -9.44 7.06
CA GLY A 49 -14.42 -8.82 5.92
C GLY A 49 -14.07 -9.88 4.88
N THR A 50 -14.24 -9.54 3.61
CA THR A 50 -13.86 -10.37 2.46
C THR A 50 -12.92 -9.60 1.55
N ASN A 51 -12.00 -10.30 0.88
CA ASN A 51 -10.98 -9.70 0.00
C ASN A 51 -10.21 -8.54 0.67
N ILE A 52 -9.84 -8.74 1.95
CA ILE A 52 -9.09 -7.74 2.70
C ILE A 52 -7.64 -7.77 2.26
N ARG A 53 -7.19 -6.68 1.65
CA ARG A 53 -5.79 -6.46 1.31
C ARG A 53 -5.03 -5.90 2.51
N CYS A 54 -4.03 -6.64 2.98
CA CYS A 54 -3.16 -6.23 4.08
C CYS A 54 -2.15 -5.22 3.56
N GLY A 55 -2.58 -3.97 3.42
CA GLY A 55 -1.82 -2.91 2.77
C GLY A 55 -0.73 -2.29 3.63
N ASN A 56 -1.05 -2.10 4.91
CA ASN A 56 -0.22 -1.34 5.85
C ASN A 56 0.65 -2.26 6.72
N SER A 57 0.15 -3.44 7.09
CA SER A 57 0.97 -4.43 7.79
C SER A 57 0.40 -5.84 7.72
N TRP A 58 1.24 -6.84 8.03
CA TRP A 58 0.84 -8.23 8.15
C TRP A 58 1.63 -8.95 9.24
N ASN A 59 0.93 -9.78 10.02
CA ASN A 59 1.45 -10.54 11.17
C ASN A 59 2.22 -9.68 12.21
N ALA A 60 1.93 -8.39 12.26
CA ALA A 60 2.67 -7.39 13.01
C ALA A 60 2.14 -7.13 14.43
N THR A 61 1.25 -7.96 14.99
CA THR A 61 0.73 -7.76 16.36
C THR A 61 1.30 -8.76 17.36
N ALA A 62 1.17 -8.47 18.66
CA ALA A 62 1.70 -9.30 19.75
C ALA A 62 0.97 -10.64 19.92
N TYR A 63 -0.32 -10.68 19.59
CA TYR A 63 -1.16 -11.86 19.76
C TYR A 63 -1.98 -12.13 18.51
N ILE A 64 -1.78 -13.32 17.94
CA ILE A 64 -2.52 -13.80 16.77
C ILE A 64 -3.14 -15.15 17.14
N PRO A 65 -4.47 -15.30 17.06
CA PRO A 65 -5.11 -16.59 17.28
C PRO A 65 -4.56 -17.67 16.33
N ALA A 66 -4.52 -18.92 16.78
CA ALA A 66 -4.06 -20.03 15.96
C ALA A 66 -4.84 -20.10 14.62
N GLY A 67 -4.12 -20.36 13.52
CA GLY A 67 -4.68 -20.42 12.17
C GLY A 67 -5.08 -19.06 11.57
N HIS A 68 -4.78 -17.96 12.25
CA HIS A 68 -5.04 -16.60 11.76
C HIS A 68 -3.76 -15.83 11.47
N SER A 69 -3.92 -14.75 10.72
CA SER A 69 -2.92 -13.73 10.48
C SER A 69 -3.49 -12.37 10.88
N SER A 70 -2.64 -11.50 11.43
CA SER A 70 -3.02 -10.10 11.64
C SER A 70 -2.78 -9.28 10.38
N CYS A 71 -3.66 -8.32 10.14
CA CYS A 71 -3.69 -7.56 8.91
C CYS A 71 -4.18 -6.15 9.22
N ILE A 72 -3.36 -5.12 8.96
CA ILE A 72 -3.87 -3.75 8.86
C ILE A 72 -4.11 -3.46 7.39
N ALA A 73 -5.38 -3.30 7.03
CA ALA A 73 -5.78 -3.06 5.65
C ALA A 73 -5.39 -1.66 5.18
N ASP A 74 -5.51 -1.39 3.86
CA ASP A 74 -5.19 -0.09 3.26
C ASP A 74 -5.96 1.09 3.90
N ASP A 75 -7.17 0.84 4.40
CA ASP A 75 -8.01 1.80 5.12
C ASP A 75 -7.59 2.03 6.59
N GLY A 76 -6.53 1.35 7.05
CA GLY A 76 -6.01 1.44 8.40
C GLY A 76 -6.77 0.59 9.42
N LEU A 77 -7.72 -0.24 9.00
CA LEU A 77 -8.52 -1.06 9.91
C LEU A 77 -7.82 -2.41 10.19
N PRO A 78 -7.66 -2.79 11.49
CA PRO A 78 -7.22 -4.12 11.88
C PRO A 78 -8.20 -5.27 11.60
N TYR A 79 -7.66 -6.39 11.11
CA TYR A 79 -8.39 -7.63 10.91
C TYR A 79 -7.55 -8.83 11.39
N PHE A 80 -8.24 -9.84 11.91
CA PHE A 80 -7.72 -11.20 11.93
C PHE A 80 -8.31 -11.95 10.76
N CYS A 81 -7.46 -12.57 9.95
CA CYS A 81 -7.84 -13.30 8.75
C CYS A 81 -7.42 -14.75 8.87
N ILE A 82 -8.24 -15.69 8.37
CA ILE A 82 -7.87 -17.11 8.31
C ILE A 82 -6.72 -17.26 7.31
N THR A 83 -5.54 -17.67 7.78
CA THR A 83 -4.29 -17.66 6.99
C THR A 83 -4.40 -18.51 5.72
N SER A 84 -5.13 -19.62 5.76
CA SER A 84 -5.33 -20.50 4.59
C SER A 84 -6.15 -19.85 3.46
N THR A 85 -6.83 -18.73 3.73
CA THR A 85 -7.59 -17.97 2.73
C THR A 85 -6.81 -16.79 2.15
N CYS A 86 -5.58 -16.61 2.62
CA CYS A 86 -4.70 -15.53 2.20
C CYS A 86 -3.84 -15.97 1.02
N HIS A 87 -3.68 -15.09 0.04
CA HIS A 87 -2.91 -15.31 -1.17
C HIS A 87 -2.26 -14.01 -1.65
N LEU A 88 -1.31 -14.13 -2.57
CA LEU A 88 -0.77 -12.98 -3.29
C LEU A 88 -1.63 -12.71 -4.52
N GLU A 89 -2.24 -11.53 -4.57
CA GLU A 89 -2.91 -11.07 -5.79
C GLU A 89 -1.94 -10.22 -6.60
N LYS A 90 -1.63 -10.65 -7.84
CA LYS A 90 -0.97 -9.75 -8.79
C LYS A 90 -2.00 -8.74 -9.27
N ARG A 91 -1.73 -7.45 -9.07
CA ARG A 91 -2.60 -6.33 -9.49
C ARG A 91 -3.11 -6.37 -10.95
N ARG A 92 -2.51 -7.16 -11.85
CA ARG A 92 -2.88 -7.27 -13.27
C ARG A 92 -3.87 -8.41 -13.59
N ASP A 93 -4.09 -9.36 -12.70
CA ASP A 93 -5.05 -10.45 -12.96
C ASP A 93 -5.71 -10.94 -11.65
N PRO A 94 -6.98 -10.55 -11.38
CA PRO A 94 -7.72 -11.04 -10.21
C PRO A 94 -8.11 -12.53 -10.34
N LYS A 95 -7.87 -13.15 -11.51
CA LYS A 95 -7.92 -14.61 -11.63
C LYS A 95 -6.65 -15.14 -11.00
N THR A 96 -6.75 -15.39 -9.70
CA THR A 96 -5.87 -16.24 -8.90
C THR A 96 -5.18 -17.26 -9.78
N VAL A 97 -3.91 -17.00 -10.11
CA VAL A 97 -3.06 -18.04 -10.70
C VAL A 97 -3.04 -19.15 -9.64
N PRO A 98 -3.54 -20.35 -9.93
CA PRO A 98 -3.43 -21.45 -8.99
C PRO A 98 -1.94 -21.73 -8.81
N GLY A 99 -1.38 -21.36 -7.66
CA GLY A 99 0.01 -21.71 -7.36
C GLY A 99 0.85 -20.74 -6.54
N PHE A 100 0.46 -19.48 -6.30
CA PHE A 100 1.24 -18.61 -5.41
C PHE A 100 0.88 -18.87 -3.94
N ARG A 101 1.64 -19.77 -3.30
CA ARG A 101 1.51 -20.02 -1.86
C ARG A 101 2.14 -18.84 -1.11
N LEU A 102 1.70 -18.59 0.13
CA LEU A 102 2.36 -17.62 1.00
C LEU A 102 3.84 -17.96 1.24
N GLU A 103 4.19 -19.24 1.12
CA GLU A 103 5.56 -19.76 1.20
C GLU A 103 6.46 -19.24 0.08
N ASP A 104 5.90 -19.00 -1.11
CA ASP A 104 6.62 -18.49 -2.29
C ASP A 104 6.74 -16.96 -2.28
N TRP A 105 6.16 -16.30 -1.27
CA TRP A 105 6.20 -14.86 -1.18
C TRP A 105 7.59 -14.39 -0.77
N ALA A 106 8.11 -13.45 -1.55
CA ALA A 106 9.37 -12.80 -1.27
C ALA A 106 9.35 -11.32 -1.68
N PHE A 107 10.20 -10.54 -1.01
CA PHE A 107 10.61 -9.22 -1.45
C PHE A 107 12.01 -9.30 -2.08
N ILE A 108 12.31 -8.39 -3.01
CA ILE A 108 13.57 -8.38 -3.76
C ILE A 108 14.36 -7.11 -3.49
N GLY A 109 15.69 -7.19 -3.60
CA GLY A 109 16.58 -6.03 -3.46
C GLY A 109 16.40 -5.31 -2.12
N CYS A 110 16.22 -6.07 -1.04
CA CYS A 110 16.02 -5.50 0.29
C CYS A 110 17.37 -5.30 0.97
N THR A 111 17.51 -4.25 1.76
CA THR A 111 18.67 -4.08 2.64
C THR A 111 18.39 -4.80 3.96
N ARG A 112 19.19 -5.83 4.26
CA ARG A 112 19.22 -6.54 5.53
C ARG A 112 20.03 -5.73 6.55
N TYR A 113 19.47 -5.52 7.73
CA TYR A 113 20.12 -4.82 8.83
C TYR A 113 20.55 -5.82 9.92
N PRO A 114 21.62 -5.52 10.68
CA PRO A 114 21.97 -6.29 11.86
C PRO A 114 20.82 -6.29 12.86
N ASP A 115 20.60 -7.41 13.52
CA ASP A 115 19.73 -7.51 14.69
C ASP A 115 20.49 -7.10 15.97
N GLU A 116 19.78 -6.87 17.07
CA GLU A 116 20.40 -6.50 18.36
C GLU A 116 21.38 -7.56 18.88
N GLN A 117 21.25 -8.79 18.40
CA GLN A 117 22.10 -9.94 18.74
C GLN A 117 23.30 -10.12 17.80
N ASP A 118 23.34 -9.40 16.68
CA ASP A 118 24.50 -9.43 15.79
C ASP A 118 25.66 -8.65 16.41
N ALA A 119 26.88 -9.01 16.03
CA ALA A 119 28.06 -8.26 16.43
C ALA A 119 27.96 -6.80 15.93
N GLN A 120 28.45 -5.85 16.74
CA GLN A 120 28.30 -4.41 16.48
C GLN A 120 28.91 -3.93 15.15
N ASP A 121 29.78 -4.73 14.54
CA ASP A 121 30.48 -4.46 13.29
C ASP A 121 29.75 -4.95 12.03
N VAL A 122 28.62 -5.65 12.16
CA VAL A 122 27.85 -6.13 11.02
C VAL A 122 27.16 -4.95 10.33
N LYS A 123 27.60 -4.67 9.09
CA LYS A 123 27.03 -3.60 8.27
C LYS A 123 25.75 -4.04 7.56
N PRO A 124 24.85 -3.09 7.21
CA PRO A 124 23.73 -3.39 6.34
C PRO A 124 24.20 -3.92 4.98
N VAL A 125 23.50 -4.93 4.45
CA VAL A 125 23.85 -5.59 3.18
C VAL A 125 22.59 -5.74 2.34
N GLU A 126 22.69 -5.46 1.04
CA GLU A 126 21.61 -5.74 0.10
C GLU A 126 21.53 -7.24 -0.19
N VAL A 127 20.33 -7.80 -0.05
CA VAL A 127 20.03 -9.18 -0.39
C VAL A 127 19.14 -9.23 -1.62
N PRO A 128 19.41 -10.14 -2.57
CA PRO A 128 18.64 -10.23 -3.80
C PRO A 128 17.18 -10.61 -3.54
N LEU A 129 16.93 -11.40 -2.49
CA LEU A 129 15.63 -11.95 -2.15
C LEU A 129 15.53 -12.17 -0.64
N MET A 130 14.35 -11.95 -0.05
CA MET A 130 14.02 -12.27 1.34
C MET A 130 12.58 -12.76 1.47
N HIS A 131 12.33 -13.69 2.40
CA HIS A 131 11.00 -14.21 2.69
C HIS A 131 10.44 -13.56 3.96
N PRO A 132 9.39 -12.72 3.86
CA PRO A 132 8.86 -11.99 5.01
C PRO A 132 8.02 -12.91 5.92
N THR A 133 8.18 -12.73 7.23
CA THR A 133 7.29 -13.27 8.26
C THR A 133 6.36 -12.20 8.84
N GLN A 134 6.78 -10.93 8.77
CA GLN A 134 6.02 -9.75 9.20
C GLN A 134 6.44 -8.54 8.36
N PHE A 135 5.55 -7.57 8.16
CA PHE A 135 5.96 -6.28 7.59
C PHE A 135 5.11 -5.11 8.08
N TRP A 136 5.68 -3.93 7.93
CA TRP A 136 5.07 -2.61 8.11
C TRP A 136 5.40 -1.77 6.89
N ALA A 137 4.39 -1.39 6.12
CA ALA A 137 4.53 -0.56 4.94
C ALA A 137 4.25 0.90 5.28
N ASP A 138 5.04 1.79 4.71
CA ASP A 138 4.55 3.14 4.45
C ASP A 138 4.44 3.36 2.95
N ASN A 139 3.19 3.42 2.55
CA ASN A 139 2.82 3.63 1.18
C ASN A 139 3.16 5.05 0.70
N ARG A 140 3.36 6.02 1.61
CA ARG A 140 3.74 7.40 1.23
C ARG A 140 5.19 7.51 0.79
N ARG A 141 6.15 6.94 1.54
CA ARG A 141 7.57 6.91 1.11
C ARG A 141 7.93 5.72 0.22
N ARG A 142 6.95 4.92 -0.21
CA ARG A 142 7.14 3.74 -1.08
C ARG A 142 8.19 2.76 -0.54
N GLN A 143 8.13 2.51 0.76
CA GLN A 143 9.06 1.61 1.43
C GLN A 143 8.34 0.81 2.51
N LEU A 144 8.90 -0.35 2.84
CA LEU A 144 8.45 -1.17 3.95
C LEU A 144 9.64 -1.62 4.79
N VAL A 145 9.35 -1.88 6.05
CA VAL A 145 10.22 -2.60 6.95
C VAL A 145 9.63 -3.99 7.15
N ALA A 146 10.46 -5.02 7.14
CA ALA A 146 10.03 -6.39 7.33
C ALA A 146 10.91 -7.12 8.34
N ARG A 147 10.35 -8.16 8.95
CA ARG A 147 11.11 -9.25 9.55
C ARG A 147 10.98 -10.46 8.64
N GLY A 148 12.07 -11.17 8.40
CA GLY A 148 12.07 -12.29 7.46
C GLY A 148 13.35 -13.10 7.50
N ARG A 149 13.47 -14.03 6.56
CA ARG A 149 14.64 -14.90 6.39
C ARG A 149 15.30 -14.68 5.04
N ASP A 150 16.61 -14.93 5.00
CA ASP A 150 17.34 -15.04 3.75
C ASP A 150 17.05 -16.39 3.08
N PRO A 151 17.20 -16.50 1.75
CA PRO A 151 17.08 -17.77 1.04
C PRO A 151 18.24 -18.73 1.32
N SER A 152 19.32 -18.26 1.96
CA SER A 152 20.52 -19.04 2.29
C SER A 152 20.28 -20.21 3.24
N GLY A 153 19.06 -20.36 3.77
CA GLY A 153 18.64 -21.51 4.58
C GLY A 153 18.90 -21.36 6.08
N ASP A 154 19.53 -20.27 6.53
CA ASP A 154 19.55 -19.97 7.96
C ASP A 154 18.13 -19.64 8.44
N GLN A 155 17.76 -20.17 9.60
CA GLN A 155 16.42 -19.93 10.17
C GLN A 155 16.35 -18.60 10.93
N LYS A 156 17.35 -17.73 10.76
CA LYS A 156 17.48 -16.50 11.55
C LYS A 156 16.56 -15.43 10.98
N ILE A 157 15.66 -14.95 11.82
CA ILE A 157 14.78 -13.82 11.49
C ILE A 157 15.56 -12.53 11.68
N ARG A 158 15.64 -11.71 10.63
CA ARG A 158 16.37 -10.44 10.64
C ARG A 158 15.48 -9.27 10.21
N PRO A 159 15.84 -8.03 10.56
CA PRO A 159 15.18 -6.84 10.04
C PRO A 159 15.65 -6.50 8.62
N TYR A 160 14.71 -6.08 7.78
CA TYR A 160 14.96 -5.68 6.39
C TYR A 160 14.22 -4.38 6.07
N LYS A 161 14.78 -3.62 5.14
CA LYS A 161 14.14 -2.48 4.48
C LYS A 161 14.03 -2.77 3.00
N CYS A 162 12.83 -2.63 2.44
CA CYS A 162 12.58 -2.85 1.02
C CYS A 162 11.88 -1.61 0.45
N GLY A 163 12.31 -1.15 -0.72
CA GLY A 163 11.70 -0.03 -1.45
C GLY A 163 10.95 -0.51 -2.68
N TRP A 164 10.08 0.35 -3.23
CA TRP A 164 9.53 0.19 -4.57
C TRP A 164 9.42 1.53 -5.27
N THR A 165 9.41 1.50 -6.60
CA THR A 165 9.23 2.69 -7.44
C THR A 165 7.85 2.66 -8.08
N GLU A 166 7.48 1.53 -8.67
CA GLU A 166 6.23 1.39 -9.41
C GLU A 166 5.15 0.67 -8.59
N PRO A 167 3.86 0.96 -8.83
CA PRO A 167 2.77 0.29 -8.10
C PRO A 167 2.68 -1.22 -8.35
N LEU A 168 3.33 -1.73 -9.40
CA LEU A 168 3.36 -3.14 -9.77
C LEU A 168 4.61 -3.88 -9.28
N ASP A 169 5.57 -3.19 -8.66
CA ASP A 169 6.76 -3.83 -8.12
C ASP A 169 6.40 -4.91 -7.10
N ILE A 170 7.19 -5.98 -7.05
CA ILE A 170 6.97 -7.10 -6.12
C ILE A 170 6.92 -6.63 -4.65
N ASN A 171 7.75 -5.63 -4.32
CA ASN A 171 7.80 -5.01 -2.99
C ASN A 171 6.54 -4.19 -2.65
N ASN A 172 5.70 -3.86 -3.63
CA ASN A 172 4.40 -3.24 -3.44
C ASN A 172 3.21 -4.23 -3.53
N GLN A 173 3.47 -5.49 -3.86
CA GLN A 173 2.43 -6.53 -3.80
C GLN A 173 2.12 -6.83 -2.32
N ARG A 174 0.86 -7.15 -2.05
CA ARG A 174 0.33 -7.35 -0.70
C ARG A 174 -0.49 -8.62 -0.66
N ILE A 175 -0.57 -9.20 0.53
CA ILE A 175 -1.45 -10.34 0.79
C ILE A 175 -2.89 -9.86 0.76
N VAL A 176 -3.75 -10.65 0.12
CA VAL A 176 -5.20 -10.49 0.13
C VAL A 176 -5.81 -11.72 0.80
N CYS A 177 -6.73 -11.50 1.75
CA CYS A 177 -7.36 -12.57 2.52
C CYS A 177 -8.88 -12.59 2.33
N GLY A 178 -9.42 -13.78 2.11
CA GLY A 178 -10.86 -13.97 1.80
C GLY A 178 -11.77 -14.01 3.02
N ARG A 179 -11.31 -14.49 4.18
CA ARG A 179 -12.13 -14.63 5.40
C ARG A 179 -11.48 -13.91 6.57
N CYS A 180 -11.98 -12.73 6.88
CA CYS A 180 -11.46 -11.87 7.93
C CYS A 180 -12.55 -11.41 8.90
N THR A 181 -12.13 -10.99 10.08
CA THR A 181 -12.99 -10.39 11.10
C THR A 181 -12.33 -9.13 11.61
N ARG A 182 -13.08 -8.02 11.65
CA ARG A 182 -12.63 -6.73 12.16
C ARG A 182 -12.24 -6.85 13.63
N GLN A 183 -11.09 -6.31 14.02
CA GLN A 183 -10.56 -6.38 15.39
C GLN A 183 -10.18 -5.01 15.96
N ASN A 184 -9.82 -4.94 17.22
CA ASN A 184 -9.27 -3.71 17.82
C ASN A 184 -7.89 -3.95 18.45
N PHE A 185 -6.94 -4.39 17.63
CA PHE A 185 -5.53 -4.51 18.04
C PHE A 185 -4.70 -3.36 17.46
N LYS A 186 -3.51 -3.19 18.02
CA LYS A 186 -2.45 -2.36 17.43
C LYS A 186 -1.31 -3.27 17.01
N ASP A 187 -0.59 -2.82 15.99
CA ASP A 187 0.68 -3.46 15.64
C ASP A 187 1.73 -3.16 16.71
N LEU A 188 2.69 -4.06 16.80
CA LEU A 188 3.99 -3.83 17.39
C LEU A 188 4.69 -2.71 16.64
N ASN A 189 5.62 -2.05 17.33
CA ASN A 189 6.49 -1.08 16.67
C ASN A 189 7.35 -1.79 15.60
N PRO A 190 7.54 -1.16 14.43
CA PRO A 190 8.45 -1.71 13.43
C PRO A 190 9.88 -1.78 13.98
N PRO A 191 10.72 -2.68 13.45
CA PRO A 191 12.15 -2.72 13.75
C PRO A 191 12.80 -1.34 13.59
N LYS A 192 13.65 -0.96 14.55
CA LYS A 192 14.42 0.30 14.50
C LYS A 192 15.53 0.17 13.45
N ILE A 193 15.29 0.74 12.27
CA ILE A 193 16.24 0.76 11.16
C ILE A 193 16.59 2.23 10.85
N PRO A 194 17.88 2.60 10.72
CA PRO A 194 18.26 3.97 10.35
C PRO A 194 17.56 4.44 9.07
N GLY A 195 16.90 5.60 9.13
CA GLY A 195 16.15 6.15 8.00
C GLY A 195 14.83 5.42 7.68
N ALA A 196 14.36 4.55 8.58
CA ALA A 196 12.98 4.09 8.61
C ALA A 196 12.27 4.79 9.79
N TRP A 197 11.20 5.52 9.47
CA TRP A 197 10.22 6.17 10.36
C TRP A 197 10.75 7.00 11.51
#